data_AF-A0A0X8JLM4-F1
#
_entry.id   AF-A0A0X8JLM4-F1
#
_cell.length_a   1.000
_cell.length_b   1.000
_cell.length_c   1.000
_cell.angle_alpha   90.00
_cell.angle_beta   90.00
_cell.angle_gamma   90.00
#
_symmetry.space_group_name_H-M   'P 1'
#
loop_
_entity.id
_entity.type
_entity.pdbx_description
1 polymer ?
#
loop_
_entity_poly.entity_id
_entity_poly.type
_entity_poly.pdbx_seq_one_letter_code
_entity_poly.pdbx_strand_id
1 'polypeptide(L)'
;MQSSSNTRTVRIFRYDPEKGGDGSFQSYTLEIPNPDTTTILDVLLRIQKEQDPSIAFRFACRVNMCGSCGMVINGREGLACKTNVCDLPSGQDITLRPLNHFPIVKDLVVDMGPFFAKYEEALPFFEPLEKRAEPYVIKPDDKNRVDIGMATDCIACGCCVSSCTMVDNHEGYCGPAALNRAFTLLADERDALFEPRLTRALDSCYNCRTEFNCTEVCPKSISGTRAIKYIQRLALKNLKAVKPLPPHPAETAKSTPAQAAQVIQAAQTDQAAAVPPRACYASDASRRSFLKSATGLVGAGIVISLGAVLGVSAVGPTLADQPRQWVDAGPEKDFPVGDITSVTLHYKRSQAFHAENKEVPVLVRRDSEQDFICFSSSCPHLGCAVSWDELSRRFKCACHGGAFDRDGKVIAGPPPSPLVRLPWKLDNGILKVEVV
;
A
#
# COMPACT_ATOMS: atom_id res chain seq x y z
N MET A 1 32.61 30.35 -13.05
CA MET A 1 31.91 29.15 -12.54
C MET A 1 32.86 27.98 -12.70
N GLN A 2 33.45 27.49 -11.61
CA GLN A 2 34.35 26.34 -11.66
C GLN A 2 33.52 25.10 -11.95
N SER A 3 33.71 24.53 -13.14
CA SER A 3 33.19 23.21 -13.51
C SER A 3 33.96 22.17 -12.70
N SER A 4 33.44 21.82 -11.52
CA SER A 4 33.89 20.62 -10.83
C SER A 4 33.52 19.43 -11.72
N SER A 5 34.51 18.71 -12.26
CA SER A 5 34.28 17.54 -13.11
C SER A 5 33.53 16.47 -12.31
N ASN A 6 32.21 16.40 -12.47
CA ASN A 6 31.34 15.41 -11.82
C ASN A 6 31.41 14.10 -12.61
N THR A 7 32.53 13.40 -12.45
CA THR A 7 32.72 12.06 -13.03
C THR A 7 31.95 11.04 -12.20
N ARG A 8 31.12 10.23 -12.86
CA ARG A 8 30.33 9.16 -12.23
C ARG A 8 30.64 7.83 -12.90
N THR A 9 30.69 6.77 -12.10
CA THR A 9 30.68 5.39 -12.60
C THR A 9 29.24 4.93 -12.77
N VAL A 10 28.93 4.40 -13.95
CA VAL A 10 27.62 3.87 -14.34
C VAL A 10 27.75 2.38 -14.58
N ARG A 11 27.09 1.58 -13.74
CA ARG A 11 27.05 0.12 -13.78
C ARG A 11 25.75 -0.33 -14.44
N ILE A 12 25.83 -0.89 -15.63
CA ILE A 12 24.68 -1.31 -16.42
C ILE A 12 24.64 -2.83 -16.45
N PHE A 13 23.48 -3.42 -16.13
CA PHE A 13 23.27 -4.85 -16.33
C PHE A 13 23.25 -5.18 -17.83
N ARG A 14 24.07 -6.15 -18.22
CA ARG A 14 24.24 -6.61 -19.59
C ARG A 14 23.81 -8.06 -19.72
N TYR A 15 23.02 -8.34 -20.75
CA TYR A 15 22.59 -9.69 -21.09
C TYR A 15 22.42 -9.81 -22.60
N ASP A 16 23.02 -10.83 -23.19
CA ASP A 16 22.97 -11.11 -24.62
C ASP A 16 22.33 -12.49 -24.86
N PRO A 17 21.10 -12.55 -25.41
CA PRO A 17 20.38 -13.81 -25.55
C PRO A 17 21.09 -14.82 -26.47
N GLU A 18 21.92 -14.34 -27.41
CA GLU A 18 22.70 -15.24 -28.29
C GLU A 18 23.87 -15.91 -27.57
N LYS A 19 24.42 -15.26 -26.53
CA LYS A 19 25.52 -15.82 -25.73
C LYS A 19 25.03 -16.67 -24.57
N GLY A 20 23.81 -16.41 -24.08
CA GLY A 20 23.25 -17.07 -22.89
C GLY A 20 23.92 -16.65 -21.58
N GLY A 21 23.64 -17.39 -20.51
CA GLY A 21 24.11 -17.10 -19.14
C GLY A 21 23.20 -16.16 -18.35
N ASP A 22 23.62 -15.79 -17.14
CA ASP A 22 22.79 -15.00 -16.19
C ASP A 22 22.93 -13.48 -16.35
N GLY A 23 23.74 -13.04 -17.32
CA GLY A 23 24.13 -11.64 -17.48
C GLY A 23 25.12 -11.15 -16.42
N SER A 24 25.65 -9.95 -16.62
CA SER A 24 26.65 -9.36 -15.71
C SER A 24 26.62 -7.84 -15.76
N PHE A 25 27.14 -7.19 -14.72
CA PHE A 25 27.32 -5.74 -14.75
C PHE A 25 28.56 -5.34 -15.54
N GLN A 26 28.41 -4.32 -16.39
CA GLN A 26 29.51 -3.61 -17.03
C GLN A 26 29.54 -2.17 -16.54
N SER A 27 30.75 -1.67 -16.28
CA SER A 27 30.98 -0.32 -15.76
C SER A 27 31.45 0.62 -16.86
N TYR A 28 30.91 1.83 -16.87
CA TYR A 28 31.26 2.92 -17.76
C TYR A 28 31.55 4.16 -16.93
N THR A 29 32.60 4.90 -17.27
CA THR A 29 32.92 6.16 -16.60
C THR A 29 32.47 7.30 -17.50
N LEU A 30 31.70 8.23 -16.95
CA LEU A 30 31.17 9.37 -17.70
C LEU A 30 31.36 10.66 -16.90
N GLU A 31 31.90 11.68 -17.54
CA GLU A 31 31.87 13.04 -17.01
C GLU A 31 30.49 13.66 -17.26
N ILE A 32 29.85 14.17 -16.21
CA ILE A 32 28.50 14.74 -16.24
C ILE A 32 28.57 16.19 -15.75
N PRO A 33 28.82 17.17 -16.65
CA PRO A 33 29.05 18.56 -16.24
C PRO A 33 27.84 19.19 -15.51
N ASN A 34 26.63 18.85 -15.94
CA ASN A 34 25.38 19.44 -15.44
C ASN A 34 24.45 18.35 -14.86
N PRO A 35 24.73 17.78 -13.68
CA PRO A 35 23.94 16.68 -13.11
C PRO A 35 22.48 17.07 -12.79
N ASP A 36 22.20 18.36 -12.61
CA ASP A 36 20.87 18.89 -12.29
C ASP A 36 19.89 18.82 -13.45
N THR A 37 20.40 18.77 -14.68
CA THR A 37 19.60 18.74 -15.92
C THR A 37 19.86 17.49 -16.76
N THR A 38 20.82 16.65 -16.35
CA THR A 38 21.13 15.40 -17.04
C THR A 38 20.27 14.28 -16.47
N THR A 39 19.43 13.69 -17.31
CA THR A 39 18.62 12.53 -16.94
C THR A 39 19.40 11.22 -17.07
N ILE A 40 18.90 10.14 -16.47
CA ILE A 40 19.45 8.80 -16.67
C ILE A 40 19.33 8.34 -18.13
N LEU A 41 18.31 8.81 -18.85
CA LEU A 41 18.20 8.56 -20.29
C LEU A 41 19.33 9.25 -21.07
N ASP A 42 19.69 10.48 -20.71
CA ASP A 42 20.82 11.18 -21.36
C ASP A 42 22.14 10.45 -21.10
N VAL A 43 22.34 9.93 -19.89
CA VAL A 43 23.49 9.09 -19.54
C VAL A 43 23.54 7.84 -20.44
N LEU A 44 22.43 7.10 -20.55
CA LEU A 44 22.33 5.90 -21.40
C LEU A 44 22.61 6.21 -22.88
N LEU A 45 22.04 7.29 -23.41
CA LEU A 45 22.26 7.71 -24.80
C LEU A 45 23.70 8.11 -25.06
N ARG A 46 24.35 8.80 -24.12
CA ARG A 46 25.77 9.15 -24.23
C ARG A 46 26.66 7.92 -24.20
N ILE A 47 26.45 7.01 -23.25
CA ILE A 47 27.22 5.74 -23.20
C ILE A 47 27.02 4.97 -24.51
N GLN A 48 25.79 4.84 -25.00
CA GLN A 48 25.51 4.14 -26.25
C GLN A 48 26.22 4.77 -27.46
N LYS A 49 26.24 6.10 -27.54
CA LYS A 49 26.84 6.83 -28.66
C LYS A 49 28.37 6.89 -28.59
N GLU A 50 28.93 7.08 -27.40
CA GLU A 50 30.33 7.45 -27.19
C GLU A 50 31.21 6.25 -26.78
N GLN A 51 30.64 5.23 -26.15
CA GLN A 51 31.42 4.13 -25.54
C GLN A 51 30.99 2.73 -26.00
N ASP A 52 29.69 2.46 -26.07
CA ASP A 52 29.20 1.11 -26.38
C ASP A 52 27.84 1.10 -27.12
N PRO A 53 27.84 1.06 -28.46
CA PRO A 53 26.64 1.00 -29.27
C PRO A 53 25.79 -0.26 -29.10
N SER A 54 26.30 -1.30 -28.43
CA SER A 54 25.61 -2.59 -28.29
C SER A 54 24.55 -2.61 -27.18
N ILE A 55 24.54 -1.61 -26.29
CA ILE A 55 23.62 -1.54 -25.16
C ILE A 55 22.18 -1.38 -25.66
N ALA A 56 21.28 -2.25 -25.18
CA ALA A 56 19.86 -2.21 -25.48
C ALA A 56 19.03 -1.63 -24.31
N PHE A 57 18.19 -0.64 -24.61
CA PHE A 57 17.17 -0.09 -23.71
C PHE A 57 16.03 0.52 -24.52
N ARG A 58 14.83 0.60 -23.94
CA ARG A 58 13.66 1.23 -24.60
C ARG A 58 13.48 2.67 -24.15
N PHE A 59 13.16 3.55 -25.09
CA PHE A 59 12.71 4.91 -24.84
C PHE A 59 11.89 5.41 -26.03
N ALA A 60 11.07 6.44 -25.82
CA ALA A 60 10.34 7.10 -26.89
C ALA A 60 10.14 8.60 -26.61
N CYS A 61 9.19 8.97 -25.75
CA CYS A 61 8.74 10.36 -25.62
C CYS A 61 9.74 11.35 -25.00
N ARG A 62 10.67 10.87 -24.16
CA ARG A 62 11.62 11.69 -23.38
C ARG A 62 10.98 12.72 -22.42
N VAL A 63 9.67 12.67 -22.21
CA VAL A 63 8.91 13.64 -21.40
C VAL A 63 7.97 12.97 -20.39
N ASN A 64 8.31 11.76 -19.94
CA ASN A 64 7.69 11.11 -18.78
C ASN A 64 6.25 10.62 -19.00
N MET A 65 5.82 10.44 -20.26
CA MET A 65 4.43 10.15 -20.61
C MET A 65 4.20 8.77 -21.23
N CYS A 66 5.17 8.20 -21.96
CA CYS A 66 4.98 6.91 -22.65
C CYS A 66 5.25 5.66 -21.78
N GLY A 67 5.95 5.81 -20.66
CA GLY A 67 6.33 4.68 -19.79
C GLY A 67 7.44 3.76 -20.31
N SER A 68 7.88 3.88 -21.57
CA SER A 68 8.80 2.92 -22.23
C SER A 68 10.18 2.77 -21.60
N CYS A 69 10.67 3.80 -20.89
CA CYS A 69 11.99 3.80 -20.24
C CYS A 69 11.93 3.44 -18.75
N GLY A 70 10.90 2.68 -18.34
CA GLY A 70 10.81 2.10 -17.00
C GLY A 70 11.95 1.10 -16.78
N MET A 71 12.69 1.27 -15.69
CA MET A 71 13.80 0.40 -15.28
C MET A 71 14.07 0.55 -13.78
N VAL A 72 15.01 -0.22 -13.25
CA VAL A 72 15.47 -0.08 -11.86
C VAL A 72 16.74 0.76 -11.83
N ILE A 73 16.70 1.88 -11.13
CA ILE A 73 17.75 2.90 -11.02
C ILE A 73 18.17 2.97 -9.54
N ASN A 74 19.42 2.64 -9.23
CA ASN A 74 19.95 2.54 -7.86
C ASN A 74 19.06 1.72 -6.91
N GLY A 75 18.46 0.65 -7.44
CA GLY A 75 17.62 -0.26 -6.66
C GLY A 75 16.17 0.15 -6.46
N ARG A 76 15.73 1.28 -7.04
CA ARG A 76 14.32 1.65 -7.10
C ARG A 76 13.83 1.81 -8.53
N GLU A 77 12.59 1.44 -8.78
CA GLU A 77 11.97 1.62 -10.09
C GLU A 77 11.77 3.10 -10.41
N GLY A 78 12.04 3.46 -11.65
CA GLY A 78 11.87 4.82 -12.14
C GLY A 78 11.83 4.88 -13.66
N LEU A 79 11.56 6.08 -14.19
CA LEU A 79 11.67 6.35 -15.61
C LEU A 79 13.01 7.02 -15.88
N ALA A 80 13.82 6.44 -16.77
CA ALA A 80 15.13 7.00 -17.09
C ALA A 80 15.07 8.45 -17.58
N CYS A 81 14.01 8.83 -18.32
CA CYS A 81 13.85 10.21 -18.80
C CYS A 81 13.34 11.20 -17.74
N LYS A 82 12.92 10.73 -16.57
CA LYS A 82 12.40 11.56 -15.48
C LYS A 82 13.43 11.73 -14.36
N THR A 83 14.20 10.68 -14.07
CA THR A 83 15.18 10.68 -12.99
C THR A 83 16.43 11.45 -13.40
N ASN A 84 16.79 12.49 -12.65
CA ASN A 84 18.02 13.24 -12.85
C ASN A 84 19.20 12.58 -12.12
N VAL A 85 20.41 12.86 -12.58
CA VAL A 85 21.63 12.40 -11.91
C VAL A 85 21.77 13.02 -10.52
N CYS A 86 21.31 14.26 -10.34
CA CYS A 86 21.30 14.93 -9.03
C CYS A 86 20.32 14.30 -8.01
N ASP A 87 19.30 13.57 -8.46
CA ASP A 87 18.36 12.85 -7.58
C ASP A 87 19.02 11.62 -6.94
N LEU A 88 20.18 11.19 -7.48
CA LEU A 88 20.93 10.05 -6.99
C LEU A 88 22.07 10.50 -6.06
N PRO A 89 22.38 9.74 -4.99
CA PRO A 89 23.47 10.09 -4.07
C PRO A 89 24.79 10.31 -4.81
N SER A 90 25.45 11.46 -4.58
CA SER A 90 26.63 11.90 -5.33
C SER A 90 27.84 10.97 -5.17
N GLY A 91 27.99 10.33 -4.01
CA GLY A 91 29.09 9.41 -3.70
C GLY A 91 28.84 7.93 -4.05
N GLN A 92 27.77 7.61 -4.78
CA GLN A 92 27.45 6.24 -5.18
C GLN A 92 27.51 6.04 -6.69
N ASP A 93 27.88 4.83 -7.10
CA ASP A 93 27.77 4.42 -8.50
C ASP A 93 26.29 4.46 -8.94
N ILE A 94 26.06 4.85 -10.20
CA ILE A 94 24.75 4.76 -10.82
C ILE A 94 24.56 3.32 -11.29
N THR A 95 23.63 2.58 -10.72
CA THR A 95 23.37 1.18 -11.08
C THR A 95 22.03 1.07 -11.82
N LEU A 96 22.07 0.53 -13.04
CA LEU A 96 20.90 0.38 -13.91
C LEU A 96 20.63 -1.10 -14.16
N ARG A 97 19.39 -1.52 -13.92
CA ARG A 97 18.89 -2.89 -14.08
C ARG A 97 17.57 -2.91 -14.84
N PRO A 98 17.25 -4.01 -15.55
CA PRO A 98 15.91 -4.22 -16.09
C PRO A 98 14.85 -4.20 -14.97
N LEU A 99 13.59 -4.02 -15.33
CA LEU A 99 12.47 -4.19 -14.40
C LEU A 99 12.45 -5.63 -13.86
N ASN A 100 12.18 -5.80 -12.56
CA ASN A 100 12.09 -7.11 -11.92
C ASN A 100 10.81 -7.83 -12.34
N HIS A 101 10.79 -9.15 -12.21
CA HIS A 101 9.63 -10.03 -12.50
C HIS A 101 9.20 -10.08 -13.97
N PHE A 102 10.00 -9.49 -14.87
CA PHE A 102 9.81 -9.58 -16.31
C PHE A 102 10.93 -10.41 -16.94
N PRO A 103 10.63 -11.29 -17.90
CA PRO A 103 11.66 -11.96 -18.69
C PRO A 103 12.56 -10.92 -19.38
N ILE A 104 13.87 -11.08 -19.27
CA ILE A 104 14.83 -10.17 -19.90
C ILE A 104 15.00 -10.58 -21.36
N VAL A 105 14.83 -9.62 -22.29
CA VAL A 105 15.05 -9.84 -23.72
C VAL A 105 16.51 -9.57 -24.07
N LYS A 106 17.03 -8.40 -23.67
CA LYS A 106 18.44 -8.00 -23.86
C LYS A 106 18.76 -6.81 -22.96
N ASP A 107 19.87 -6.86 -22.23
CA ASP A 107 20.33 -5.78 -21.33
C ASP A 107 19.20 -5.23 -20.42
N LEU A 108 18.75 -3.99 -20.65
CA LEU A 108 17.69 -3.33 -19.87
C LEU A 108 16.29 -3.51 -20.48
N VAL A 109 16.18 -4.22 -21.61
CA VAL A 109 14.92 -4.49 -22.30
C VAL A 109 14.29 -5.77 -21.74
N VAL A 110 13.05 -5.64 -21.27
CA VAL A 110 12.24 -6.76 -20.76
C VAL A 110 11.06 -7.09 -21.66
N ASP A 111 10.50 -8.28 -21.53
CA ASP A 111 9.25 -8.66 -22.18
C ASP A 111 8.05 -8.15 -21.37
N MET A 112 7.21 -7.33 -22.01
CA MET A 112 5.99 -6.77 -21.43
C MET A 112 4.75 -7.62 -21.76
N GLY A 113 4.88 -8.71 -22.52
CA GLY A 113 3.77 -9.62 -22.86
C GLY A 113 2.99 -10.09 -21.62
N PRO A 114 3.65 -10.64 -20.58
CA PRO A 114 2.98 -11.05 -19.35
C PRO A 114 2.25 -9.91 -18.62
N PHE A 115 2.83 -8.70 -18.64
CA PHE A 115 2.19 -7.50 -18.09
C PHE A 115 0.84 -7.23 -18.75
N PHE A 116 0.81 -7.17 -20.08
CA PHE A 116 -0.39 -6.81 -20.83
C PHE A 116 -1.44 -7.93 -20.80
N ALA A 117 -1.03 -9.19 -20.77
CA ALA A 117 -1.95 -10.31 -20.56
C ALA A 117 -2.74 -10.16 -19.25
N LYS A 118 -2.05 -9.90 -18.13
CA LYS A 118 -2.71 -9.61 -16.84
C LYS A 118 -3.54 -8.32 -16.85
N TYR A 119 -3.11 -7.32 -17.61
CA TYR A 119 -3.85 -6.07 -17.78
C TYR A 119 -5.18 -6.29 -18.53
N GLU A 120 -5.18 -7.14 -19.55
CA GLU A 120 -6.36 -7.52 -20.33
C GLU A 120 -7.35 -8.38 -19.52
N GLU A 121 -6.85 -9.25 -18.64
CA GLU A 121 -7.69 -10.03 -17.70
C GLU A 121 -8.61 -9.11 -16.87
N ALA A 122 -8.16 -7.89 -16.53
CA ALA A 122 -8.95 -6.89 -15.79
C ALA A 122 -10.04 -6.18 -16.61
N LEU A 123 -10.30 -6.61 -17.85
CA LEU A 123 -11.29 -6.05 -18.79
C LEU A 123 -11.07 -4.55 -19.09
N PRO A 124 -9.88 -4.08 -19.50
CA PRO A 124 -9.46 -2.68 -19.37
C PRO A 124 -10.19 -1.63 -20.25
N PHE A 125 -11.35 -1.96 -20.79
CA PHE A 125 -12.21 -1.13 -21.62
C PHE A 125 -13.52 -0.76 -20.90
N PHE A 126 -14.10 0.36 -21.33
CA PHE A 126 -15.39 0.86 -20.86
C PHE A 126 -16.51 0.28 -21.73
N GLU A 127 -17.55 -0.25 -21.09
CA GLU A 127 -18.77 -0.69 -21.76
C GLU A 127 -19.94 0.17 -21.25
N PRO A 128 -20.64 0.92 -22.12
CA PRO A 128 -21.70 1.82 -21.65
C PRO A 128 -22.93 1.05 -21.14
N LEU A 129 -23.43 1.41 -19.95
CA LEU A 129 -24.68 0.87 -19.40
C LEU A 129 -25.90 1.18 -20.29
N GLU A 130 -25.89 2.36 -20.91
CA GLU A 130 -26.96 2.81 -21.80
C GLU A 130 -26.39 3.14 -23.19
N LYS A 131 -27.06 2.67 -24.24
CA LYS A 131 -26.73 3.08 -25.61
C LYS A 131 -27.14 4.53 -25.82
N ARG A 132 -26.17 5.40 -26.12
CA ARG A 132 -26.39 6.83 -26.35
C ARG A 132 -25.67 7.27 -27.63
N ALA A 133 -26.29 8.19 -28.37
CA ALA A 133 -25.65 8.87 -29.50
C ALA A 133 -24.77 10.03 -29.03
N GLU A 134 -25.23 10.76 -28.01
CA GLU A 134 -24.52 11.90 -27.44
C GLU A 134 -23.54 11.46 -26.32
N PRO A 135 -22.34 12.06 -26.25
CA PRO A 135 -21.38 11.81 -25.18
C PRO A 135 -21.92 12.12 -23.78
N TYR A 136 -21.40 11.42 -22.77
CA TYR A 136 -21.65 11.77 -21.37
C TYR A 136 -21.04 13.12 -21.02
N VAL A 137 -21.82 13.99 -20.39
CA VAL A 137 -21.31 15.24 -19.81
C VAL A 137 -20.84 14.97 -18.39
N ILE A 138 -19.53 15.03 -18.17
CA ILE A 138 -18.92 14.85 -16.84
C ILE A 138 -18.35 16.19 -16.40
N LYS A 139 -18.81 16.72 -15.26
CA LYS A 139 -18.26 17.96 -14.72
C LYS A 139 -16.87 17.73 -14.12
N PRO A 140 -15.95 18.70 -14.20
CA PRO A 140 -14.62 18.51 -13.67
C PRO A 140 -14.56 18.25 -12.16
N ASP A 141 -15.50 18.82 -11.41
CA ASP A 141 -15.68 18.72 -9.95
C ASP A 141 -16.58 17.56 -9.51
N ASP A 142 -17.07 16.76 -10.46
CA ASP A 142 -17.85 15.56 -10.16
C ASP A 142 -17.05 14.62 -9.26
N LYS A 143 -17.65 14.22 -8.14
CA LYS A 143 -16.97 13.40 -7.13
C LYS A 143 -16.46 12.07 -7.70
N ASN A 144 -17.24 11.42 -8.55
CA ASN A 144 -16.88 10.13 -9.14
C ASN A 144 -15.68 10.30 -10.09
N ARG A 145 -15.62 11.42 -10.84
CA ARG A 145 -14.46 11.79 -11.66
C ARG A 145 -13.22 12.08 -10.82
N VAL A 146 -13.36 12.91 -9.78
CA VAL A 146 -12.24 13.32 -8.91
C VAL A 146 -11.65 12.11 -8.19
N ASP A 147 -12.48 11.18 -7.74
CA ASP A 147 -12.05 10.00 -6.99
C ASP A 147 -11.10 9.10 -7.80
N ILE A 148 -11.34 8.95 -9.12
CA ILE A 148 -10.53 8.11 -10.01
C ILE A 148 -9.52 8.89 -10.86
N GLY A 149 -9.58 10.23 -10.91
CA GLY A 149 -8.86 11.04 -11.89
C GLY A 149 -7.34 10.81 -11.92
N MET A 150 -6.69 10.70 -10.76
CA MET A 150 -5.26 10.34 -10.73
C MET A 150 -5.00 8.93 -11.26
N ALA A 151 -5.89 7.97 -10.94
CA ALA A 151 -5.73 6.59 -11.34
C ALA A 151 -5.88 6.38 -12.85
N THR A 152 -6.61 7.26 -13.55
CA THR A 152 -6.73 7.23 -15.01
C THR A 152 -5.47 7.67 -15.74
N ASP A 153 -4.53 8.35 -15.07
CA ASP A 153 -3.26 8.82 -15.65
C ASP A 153 -2.19 7.70 -15.75
N CYS A 154 -2.58 6.44 -15.54
CA CYS A 154 -1.66 5.31 -15.61
C CYS A 154 -1.09 5.16 -17.02
N ILE A 155 0.25 5.18 -17.13
CA ILE A 155 0.98 5.09 -18.40
C ILE A 155 1.54 3.69 -18.68
N ALA A 156 1.07 2.66 -17.95
CA ALA A 156 1.48 1.26 -18.14
C ALA A 156 3.02 1.01 -18.14
N CYS A 157 3.78 1.76 -17.34
CA CYS A 157 5.26 1.69 -17.33
C CYS A 157 5.88 0.46 -16.66
N GLY A 158 5.09 -0.40 -16.00
CA GLY A 158 5.59 -1.60 -15.31
C GLY A 158 6.28 -1.37 -13.95
N CYS A 159 6.66 -0.15 -13.58
CA CYS A 159 7.37 0.13 -12.31
C CYS A 159 6.66 -0.43 -11.07
N CYS A 160 5.34 -0.23 -10.96
CA CYS A 160 4.59 -0.73 -9.80
C CYS A 160 4.57 -2.26 -9.71
N VAL A 161 4.58 -2.95 -10.85
CA VAL A 161 4.62 -4.41 -10.93
C VAL A 161 6.01 -4.92 -10.56
N SER A 162 7.07 -4.34 -11.13
CA SER A 162 8.47 -4.63 -10.80
C SER A 162 8.77 -4.48 -9.31
N SER A 163 8.18 -3.48 -8.65
CA SER A 163 8.43 -3.23 -7.22
C SER A 163 7.67 -4.17 -6.27
N CYS A 164 6.70 -4.93 -6.78
CA CYS A 164 5.77 -5.69 -5.95
C CYS A 164 6.23 -7.15 -5.79
N THR A 165 6.70 -7.48 -4.60
CA THR A 165 7.20 -8.83 -4.26
C THR A 165 6.15 -9.93 -4.46
N MET A 166 4.86 -9.57 -4.36
CA MET A 166 3.76 -10.53 -4.49
C MET A 166 3.48 -10.96 -5.93
N VAL A 167 3.88 -10.17 -6.93
CA VAL A 167 3.65 -10.54 -8.35
C VAL A 167 4.48 -11.75 -8.74
N ASP A 168 5.71 -11.83 -8.23
CA ASP A 168 6.60 -12.97 -8.45
C ASP A 168 6.10 -14.25 -7.78
N ASN A 169 5.58 -14.10 -6.57
CA ASN A 169 5.26 -15.22 -5.68
C ASN A 169 3.86 -15.82 -5.91
N HIS A 170 2.99 -15.16 -6.68
CA HIS A 170 1.62 -15.60 -6.91
C HIS A 170 1.21 -15.43 -8.37
N GLU A 171 1.23 -16.52 -9.15
CA GLU A 171 0.81 -16.52 -10.56
C GLU A 171 -0.64 -16.01 -10.78
N GLY A 172 -1.48 -16.17 -9.77
CA GLY A 172 -2.87 -15.67 -9.74
C GLY A 172 -3.00 -14.17 -9.52
N TYR A 173 -1.93 -13.46 -9.15
CA TYR A 173 -1.97 -12.04 -8.88
C TYR A 173 -1.74 -11.24 -10.17
N CYS A 174 -2.77 -10.54 -10.67
CA CYS A 174 -2.67 -9.68 -11.85
C CYS A 174 -1.86 -8.39 -11.60
N GLY A 175 -1.57 -8.08 -10.33
CA GLY A 175 -0.67 -6.99 -9.96
C GLY A 175 -1.33 -5.60 -9.87
N PRO A 176 -0.59 -4.61 -9.35
CA PRO A 176 -1.13 -3.29 -9.04
C PRO A 176 -1.58 -2.48 -10.26
N ALA A 177 -0.96 -2.65 -11.42
CA ALA A 177 -1.33 -1.91 -12.63
C ALA A 177 -2.72 -2.32 -13.15
N ALA A 178 -2.96 -3.63 -13.27
CA ALA A 178 -4.24 -4.19 -13.71
C ALA A 178 -5.36 -3.85 -12.72
N LEU A 179 -5.10 -3.99 -11.41
CA LEU A 179 -6.08 -3.63 -10.37
C LEU A 179 -6.37 -2.12 -10.31
N ASN A 180 -5.38 -1.26 -10.59
CA ASN A 180 -5.63 0.17 -10.74
C ASN A 180 -6.58 0.45 -11.91
N ARG A 181 -6.40 -0.22 -13.05
CA ARG A 181 -7.30 -0.07 -14.19
C ARG A 181 -8.71 -0.58 -13.87
N ALA A 182 -8.83 -1.75 -13.24
CA ALA A 182 -10.11 -2.29 -12.78
C ALA A 182 -10.82 -1.29 -11.85
N PHE A 183 -10.10 -0.70 -10.89
CA PHE A 183 -10.63 0.33 -9.99
C PHE A 183 -11.25 1.51 -10.74
N THR A 184 -10.56 2.07 -11.75
CA THR A 184 -11.08 3.23 -12.49
C THR A 184 -12.44 2.96 -13.15
N LEU A 185 -12.67 1.71 -13.58
CA LEU A 185 -13.91 1.31 -14.25
C LEU A 185 -14.98 0.81 -13.25
N LEU A 186 -14.57 0.15 -12.16
CA LEU A 186 -15.49 -0.25 -11.08
C LEU A 186 -16.11 0.93 -10.33
N ALA A 187 -15.38 2.05 -10.26
CA ALA A 187 -15.88 3.28 -9.67
C ALA A 187 -16.65 4.16 -10.68
N ASP A 188 -16.69 3.78 -11.96
CA ASP A 188 -17.45 4.48 -12.99
C ASP A 188 -18.85 3.88 -13.11
N GLU A 189 -19.86 4.56 -12.56
CA GLU A 189 -21.26 4.11 -12.54
C GLU A 189 -21.87 3.94 -13.95
N ARG A 190 -21.19 4.42 -14.99
CA ARG A 190 -21.63 4.31 -16.38
C ARG A 190 -21.19 2.99 -17.03
N ASP A 191 -20.30 2.23 -16.38
CA ASP A 191 -19.77 0.96 -16.90
C ASP A 191 -20.75 -0.20 -16.65
N ALA A 192 -21.11 -0.92 -17.70
CA ALA A 192 -22.03 -2.05 -17.67
C ALA A 192 -21.38 -3.35 -17.14
N LEU A 193 -20.05 -3.39 -17.05
CA LEU A 193 -19.28 -4.60 -16.73
C LEU A 193 -18.92 -4.70 -15.24
N PHE A 194 -19.65 -4.02 -14.35
CA PHE A 194 -19.37 -4.00 -12.91
C PHE A 194 -19.17 -5.40 -12.32
N GLU A 195 -20.14 -6.29 -12.48
CA GLU A 195 -20.09 -7.66 -11.93
C GLU A 195 -18.91 -8.49 -12.46
N PRO A 196 -18.77 -8.75 -13.78
CA PRO A 196 -17.68 -9.57 -14.29
C PRO A 196 -16.30 -8.97 -13.98
N ARG A 197 -16.18 -7.65 -13.95
CA ARG A 197 -14.93 -6.95 -13.59
C ARG A 197 -14.61 -7.09 -12.11
N LEU A 198 -15.62 -6.96 -11.24
CA LEU A 198 -15.44 -7.13 -9.81
C LEU A 198 -15.03 -8.57 -9.49
N THR A 199 -15.70 -9.57 -10.08
CA THR A 199 -15.33 -10.99 -9.96
C THR A 199 -13.83 -11.21 -10.24
N ARG A 200 -13.35 -10.81 -11.41
CA ARG A 200 -11.93 -10.98 -11.80
C ARG A 200 -10.97 -10.19 -10.90
N ALA A 201 -11.36 -8.98 -10.51
CA ALA A 201 -10.55 -8.17 -9.60
C ALA A 201 -10.46 -8.82 -8.21
N LEU A 202 -11.53 -9.44 -7.73
CA LEU A 202 -11.55 -10.14 -6.44
C LEU A 202 -10.73 -11.43 -6.46
N ASP A 203 -10.75 -12.19 -7.55
CA ASP A 203 -9.89 -13.37 -7.74
C ASP A 203 -8.41 -13.04 -7.54
N SER A 204 -8.00 -11.81 -7.88
CA SER A 204 -6.61 -11.38 -7.77
C SER A 204 -6.30 -10.54 -6.53
N CYS A 205 -7.17 -9.62 -6.11
CA CYS A 205 -6.78 -8.52 -5.22
C CYS A 205 -6.38 -8.94 -3.80
N TYR A 206 -6.78 -10.12 -3.34
CA TYR A 206 -6.47 -10.63 -2.00
C TYR A 206 -5.02 -11.12 -1.84
N ASN A 207 -4.28 -11.29 -2.95
CA ASN A 207 -2.85 -11.58 -2.90
C ASN A 207 -2.01 -10.35 -2.49
N CYS A 208 -2.61 -9.15 -2.49
CA CYS A 208 -1.93 -7.93 -2.04
C CYS A 208 -1.70 -7.91 -0.53
N ARG A 209 -0.43 -7.86 -0.12
CA ARG A 209 0.00 -7.74 1.28
C ARG A 209 0.16 -6.31 1.78
N THR A 210 -0.25 -5.31 0.99
CA THR A 210 -0.25 -3.90 1.39
C THR A 210 1.15 -3.39 1.79
N GLU A 211 2.17 -3.75 1.01
CA GLU A 211 3.57 -3.33 1.23
C GLU A 211 3.86 -1.87 0.81
N PHE A 212 2.96 -1.27 0.02
CA PHE A 212 3.06 0.10 -0.50
C PHE A 212 4.16 0.40 -1.53
N ASN A 213 5.07 -0.53 -1.85
CA ASN A 213 6.08 -0.36 -2.90
C ASN A 213 5.50 0.21 -4.20
N CYS A 214 4.39 -0.37 -4.66
CA CYS A 214 3.71 0.03 -5.90
C CYS A 214 3.23 1.49 -5.91
N THR A 215 2.88 2.03 -4.75
CA THR A 215 2.49 3.44 -4.57
C THR A 215 3.72 4.34 -4.52
N GLU A 216 4.77 3.92 -3.81
CA GLU A 216 6.00 4.69 -3.64
C GLU A 216 6.73 4.91 -4.98
N VAL A 217 6.81 3.87 -5.82
CA VAL A 217 7.57 3.94 -7.08
C VAL A 217 6.80 4.52 -8.26
N CYS A 218 5.51 4.84 -8.10
CA CYS A 218 4.70 5.27 -9.24
C CYS A 218 5.17 6.64 -9.78
N PRO A 219 5.66 6.74 -11.03
CA PRO A 219 6.17 8.01 -11.56
C PRO A 219 5.07 9.06 -11.77
N LYS A 220 3.81 8.63 -11.77
CA LYS A 220 2.60 9.47 -11.87
C LYS A 220 1.92 9.70 -10.52
N SER A 221 2.54 9.27 -9.42
CA SER A 221 2.02 9.41 -8.06
C SER A 221 0.64 8.76 -7.84
N ILE A 222 0.36 7.70 -8.58
CA ILE A 222 -0.86 6.90 -8.45
C ILE A 222 -0.69 5.93 -7.29
N SER A 223 -1.65 5.91 -6.37
CA SER A 223 -1.66 4.91 -5.31
C SER A 223 -2.35 3.62 -5.77
N GLY A 224 -1.54 2.65 -6.21
CA GLY A 224 -2.00 1.30 -6.48
C GLY A 224 -2.62 0.66 -5.22
N THR A 225 -2.08 0.93 -4.04
CA THR A 225 -2.63 0.42 -2.78
C THR A 225 -4.04 0.94 -2.51
N ARG A 226 -4.31 2.23 -2.78
CA ARG A 226 -5.67 2.82 -2.65
C ARG A 226 -6.66 2.10 -3.57
N ALA A 227 -6.29 1.89 -4.83
CA ALA A 227 -7.13 1.20 -5.80
C ALA A 227 -7.47 -0.23 -5.34
N ILE A 228 -6.46 -1.00 -4.91
CA ILE A 228 -6.66 -2.37 -4.43
C ILE A 228 -7.54 -2.41 -3.18
N LYS A 229 -7.32 -1.50 -2.22
CA LYS A 229 -8.16 -1.42 -1.00
C LYS A 229 -9.59 -1.01 -1.31
N TYR A 230 -9.81 -0.17 -2.32
CA TYR A 230 -11.15 0.18 -2.78
C TYR A 230 -11.88 -1.07 -3.29
N ILE A 231 -11.23 -1.86 -4.15
CA ILE A 231 -11.79 -3.12 -4.67
C ILE A 231 -12.11 -4.10 -3.54
N GLN A 232 -11.20 -4.29 -2.59
CA GLN A 232 -11.43 -5.15 -1.41
C GLN A 232 -12.65 -4.68 -0.59
N ARG A 233 -12.88 -3.37 -0.46
CA ARG A 233 -14.05 -2.81 0.23
C ARG A 233 -15.35 -2.97 -0.57
N LEU A 234 -15.29 -2.93 -1.90
CA LEU A 234 -16.46 -3.21 -2.74
C LEU A 234 -16.98 -4.63 -2.51
N ALA A 235 -16.09 -5.60 -2.31
CA ALA A 235 -16.46 -6.97 -1.97
C ALA A 235 -17.37 -7.03 -0.74
N LEU A 236 -16.97 -6.33 0.33
CA LEU A 236 -17.70 -6.31 1.60
C LEU A 236 -19.09 -5.66 1.46
N LYS A 237 -19.22 -4.64 0.60
CA LYS A 237 -20.51 -3.98 0.37
C LYS A 237 -21.45 -4.81 -0.50
N ASN A 238 -20.91 -5.64 -1.37
CA ASN A 238 -21.66 -6.42 -2.37
C ASN A 238 -21.74 -7.92 -2.05
N LEU A 239 -21.48 -8.33 -0.80
CA LEU A 239 -21.49 -9.73 -0.34
C LEU A 239 -22.74 -10.54 -0.75
N LYS A 240 -23.89 -9.89 -0.95
CA LYS A 240 -25.14 -10.56 -1.39
C LYS A 240 -25.23 -10.80 -2.90
N ALA A 241 -24.50 -10.03 -3.70
CA ALA A 241 -24.52 -10.09 -5.17
C ALA A 241 -23.33 -10.90 -5.74
N VAL A 242 -22.23 -10.99 -4.99
CA VAL A 242 -21.05 -11.77 -5.38
C VAL A 242 -21.38 -13.27 -5.28
N LYS A 243 -21.51 -13.94 -6.44
CA LYS A 243 -21.52 -15.40 -6.50
C LYS A 243 -20.18 -15.92 -5.96
N PRO A 244 -20.17 -17.02 -5.18
CA PRO A 244 -18.92 -17.66 -4.77
C PRO A 244 -18.03 -17.84 -5.99
N LEU A 245 -16.82 -17.32 -5.91
CA LEU A 245 -15.83 -17.49 -6.97
C LEU A 245 -15.61 -19.00 -7.14
N PRO A 246 -15.54 -19.52 -8.38
CA PRO A 246 -15.01 -20.86 -8.59
C PRO A 246 -13.60 -20.93 -7.98
N PRO A 247 -13.16 -22.08 -7.46
CA PRO A 247 -11.84 -22.22 -6.88
C PRO A 247 -10.78 -21.71 -7.86
N HIS A 248 -9.83 -20.93 -7.35
CA HIS A 248 -8.83 -20.27 -8.17
C HIS A 248 -8.04 -21.33 -8.97
N PRO A 249 -7.61 -21.08 -10.22
CA PRO A 249 -6.87 -22.07 -11.02
C PRO A 249 -5.67 -22.67 -10.29
N ALA A 250 -4.98 -21.88 -9.45
CA ALA A 250 -3.90 -22.35 -8.57
C ALA A 250 -4.33 -23.29 -7.43
N GLU A 251 -5.59 -23.24 -6.97
CA GLU A 251 -6.17 -24.22 -6.04
C GLU A 251 -6.55 -25.53 -6.78
N THR A 252 -6.87 -25.43 -8.08
CA THR A 252 -7.13 -26.60 -8.94
C THR A 252 -5.89 -27.14 -9.66
N ALA A 253 -4.79 -26.38 -9.67
CA ALA A 253 -3.52 -26.79 -10.21
C ALA A 253 -2.99 -27.89 -9.30
N LYS A 254 -3.02 -29.13 -9.79
CA LYS A 254 -2.32 -30.24 -9.14
C LYS A 254 -0.87 -29.78 -9.00
N SER A 255 -0.41 -29.64 -7.76
CA SER A 255 1.00 -29.45 -7.48
C SER A 255 1.77 -30.55 -8.22
N THR A 256 2.58 -30.15 -9.19
CA THR A 256 3.39 -31.11 -9.94
C THR A 256 4.36 -31.76 -8.95
N PRO A 257 4.32 -33.09 -8.71
CA PRO A 257 5.09 -33.74 -7.64
C PRO A 257 6.62 -33.73 -7.82
N ALA A 258 7.14 -33.05 -8.84
CA ALA A 258 8.54 -33.19 -9.27
C ALA A 258 9.56 -32.44 -8.39
N GLN A 259 9.15 -31.54 -7.49
CA GLN A 259 10.10 -30.78 -6.66
C GLN A 259 9.92 -30.96 -5.14
N ALA A 260 8.85 -31.62 -4.69
CA ALA A 260 8.65 -31.92 -3.27
C ALA A 260 9.34 -33.22 -2.79
N ALA A 261 9.80 -34.06 -3.72
CA ALA A 261 10.28 -35.41 -3.41
C ALA A 261 11.71 -35.48 -2.82
N GLN A 262 12.47 -34.38 -2.78
CA GLN A 262 13.83 -34.39 -2.20
C GLN A 262 13.89 -33.89 -0.73
N VAL A 263 12.84 -33.27 -0.21
CA VAL A 263 12.87 -32.69 1.14
C VAL A 263 12.22 -33.60 2.19
N ILE A 264 11.41 -34.58 1.77
CA ILE A 264 10.68 -35.49 2.67
C ILE A 264 11.18 -36.92 2.48
N GLN A 265 12.47 -37.15 2.70
CA GLN A 265 13.05 -38.50 2.77
C GLN A 265 13.88 -38.70 4.05
N ALA A 266 13.56 -37.94 5.11
CA ALA A 266 14.16 -38.06 6.44
C ALA A 266 13.15 -38.34 7.56
N ALA A 267 11.93 -38.74 7.23
CA ALA A 267 10.93 -39.14 8.22
C ALA A 267 10.22 -40.43 7.78
N GLN A 268 11.02 -41.50 7.63
CA GLN A 268 10.65 -42.84 8.10
C GLN A 268 10.01 -42.70 9.50
N THR A 269 8.97 -43.40 9.94
CA THR A 269 8.37 -44.69 9.60
C THR A 269 7.15 -44.80 10.53
N ASP A 270 6.05 -45.38 10.04
CA ASP A 270 5.30 -46.47 10.68
C ASP A 270 3.78 -46.45 10.44
N GLN A 271 3.39 -47.49 9.70
CA GLN A 271 2.21 -48.34 9.87
C GLN A 271 0.81 -47.72 9.74
N ALA A 272 0.25 -47.92 8.55
CA ALA A 272 -1.18 -47.92 8.27
C ALA A 272 -1.84 -49.20 8.79
N ALA A 273 -3.03 -49.07 9.39
CA ALA A 273 -3.98 -50.16 9.56
C ALA A 273 -5.37 -49.73 9.06
N ALA A 274 -5.94 -50.53 8.16
CA ALA A 274 -7.25 -50.35 7.56
C ALA A 274 -8.39 -50.80 8.50
N VAL A 275 -9.55 -50.14 8.44
CA VAL A 275 -10.78 -50.50 9.19
C VAL A 275 -11.91 -50.80 8.19
N PRO A 276 -12.68 -51.90 8.37
CA PRO A 276 -13.78 -52.28 7.46
C PRO A 276 -15.12 -51.59 7.84
N PRO A 277 -16.11 -51.54 6.94
CA PRO A 277 -17.37 -50.86 7.20
C PRO A 277 -18.29 -51.70 8.11
N ARG A 278 -18.93 -51.06 9.10
CA ARG A 278 -19.92 -51.69 9.99
C ARG A 278 -21.35 -51.34 9.60
N ALA A 279 -22.21 -52.35 9.70
CA ALA A 279 -23.63 -52.35 9.38
C ALA A 279 -24.48 -51.43 10.27
N CYS A 280 -25.54 -50.89 9.68
CA CYS A 280 -26.57 -50.06 10.31
C CYS A 280 -27.34 -50.81 11.41
N TYR A 281 -27.49 -50.19 12.58
CA TYR A 281 -28.52 -50.55 13.57
C TYR A 281 -29.67 -49.54 13.51
N ALA A 282 -30.91 -50.04 13.46
CA ALA A 282 -32.13 -49.24 13.55
C ALA A 282 -32.26 -48.60 14.94
N SER A 283 -32.58 -47.30 14.98
CA SER A 283 -32.69 -46.53 16.23
C SER A 283 -34.12 -46.56 16.78
N ASP A 284 -34.27 -47.01 18.02
CA ASP A 284 -35.52 -46.91 18.79
C ASP A 284 -35.86 -45.46 19.15
N ALA A 285 -37.10 -45.06 18.90
CA ALA A 285 -37.54 -43.65 18.92
C ALA A 285 -37.51 -42.98 20.30
N SER A 286 -37.49 -43.74 21.40
CA SER A 286 -37.56 -43.19 22.77
C SER A 286 -36.24 -42.57 23.25
N ARG A 287 -35.08 -43.17 22.91
CA ARG A 287 -33.76 -42.65 23.28
C ARG A 287 -33.43 -41.35 22.54
N ARG A 288 -33.88 -41.23 21.29
CA ARG A 288 -33.66 -40.04 20.45
C ARG A 288 -34.39 -38.82 21.00
N SER A 289 -35.57 -39.00 21.59
CA SER A 289 -36.33 -37.92 22.21
C SER A 289 -35.69 -37.44 23.51
N PHE A 290 -35.28 -38.37 24.38
CA PHE A 290 -34.60 -38.04 25.64
C PHE A 290 -33.28 -37.30 25.40
N LEU A 291 -32.45 -37.80 24.48
CA LEU A 291 -31.17 -37.15 24.15
C LEU A 291 -31.36 -35.76 23.56
N LYS A 292 -32.35 -35.54 22.68
CA LYS A 292 -32.67 -34.21 22.14
C LYS A 292 -33.00 -33.20 23.24
N SER A 293 -33.86 -33.58 24.20
CA SER A 293 -34.24 -32.70 25.31
C SER A 293 -33.07 -32.41 26.24
N ALA A 294 -32.27 -33.42 26.59
CA ALA A 294 -31.09 -33.26 27.44
C ALA A 294 -30.01 -32.38 26.77
N THR A 295 -29.72 -32.60 25.48
CA THR A 295 -28.77 -31.76 24.74
C THR A 295 -29.28 -30.33 24.55
N GLY A 296 -30.60 -30.14 24.41
CA GLY A 296 -31.21 -28.82 24.30
C GLY A 296 -31.04 -28.00 25.59
N LEU A 297 -31.27 -28.62 26.76
CA LEU A 297 -31.10 -27.97 28.06
C LEU A 297 -29.64 -27.61 28.37
N VAL A 298 -28.71 -28.54 28.12
CA VAL A 298 -27.28 -28.28 28.30
C VAL A 298 -26.80 -27.21 27.31
N GLY A 299 -27.23 -27.28 26.06
CA GLY A 299 -26.91 -26.28 25.04
C GLY A 299 -27.42 -24.89 25.41
N ALA A 300 -28.67 -24.77 25.89
CA ALA A 300 -29.23 -23.50 26.35
C ALA A 300 -28.48 -22.93 27.55
N GLY A 301 -28.10 -23.78 28.53
CA GLY A 301 -27.29 -23.37 29.67
C GLY A 301 -25.93 -22.80 29.24
N ILE A 302 -25.24 -23.49 28.33
CA ILE A 302 -23.94 -23.04 27.80
C ILE A 302 -24.09 -21.71 27.04
N VAL A 303 -25.11 -21.56 26.19
CA VAL A 303 -25.34 -20.33 25.42
C VAL A 303 -25.65 -19.14 26.34
N ILE A 304 -26.47 -19.32 27.39
CA ILE A 304 -26.76 -18.25 28.35
C ILE A 304 -25.50 -17.87 29.12
N SER A 305 -24.70 -18.86 29.53
CA SER A 305 -23.47 -18.64 30.30
C SER A 305 -22.41 -17.91 29.47
N LEU A 306 -22.14 -18.40 28.25
CA LEU A 306 -21.22 -17.74 27.33
C LEU A 306 -21.75 -16.37 26.90
N GLY A 307 -23.06 -16.24 26.67
CA GLY A 307 -23.68 -14.97 26.30
C GLY A 307 -23.56 -13.92 27.40
N ALA A 308 -23.71 -14.31 28.66
CA ALA A 308 -23.51 -13.41 29.81
C ALA A 308 -22.04 -13.01 29.96
N VAL A 309 -21.09 -13.95 29.85
CA VAL A 309 -19.65 -13.66 29.93
C VAL A 309 -19.20 -12.79 28.77
N LEU A 310 -19.60 -13.12 27.53
CA LEU A 310 -19.29 -12.31 26.34
C LEU A 310 -19.97 -10.94 26.42
N GLY A 311 -21.20 -10.85 26.93
CA GLY A 311 -21.88 -9.57 27.13
C GLY A 311 -21.13 -8.67 28.10
N VAL A 312 -20.73 -9.19 29.26
CA VAL A 312 -19.98 -8.42 30.27
C VAL A 312 -18.57 -8.08 29.77
N SER A 313 -17.87 -9.00 29.12
CA SER A 313 -16.50 -8.78 28.65
C SER A 313 -16.40 -7.96 27.37
N ALA A 314 -17.37 -8.03 26.45
CA ALA A 314 -17.34 -7.31 25.18
C ALA A 314 -18.06 -5.96 25.22
N VAL A 315 -19.11 -5.82 26.02
CA VAL A 315 -19.97 -4.61 26.03
C VAL A 315 -19.72 -3.74 27.28
N GLY A 316 -19.38 -4.34 28.42
CA GLY A 316 -19.10 -3.62 29.67
C GLY A 316 -17.97 -2.58 29.56
N PRO A 317 -16.79 -2.93 29.00
CA PRO A 317 -15.67 -2.00 28.81
C PRO A 317 -15.95 -0.83 27.89
N THR A 318 -16.81 -1.02 26.88
CA THR A 318 -17.13 -0.01 25.87
C THR A 318 -18.15 1.03 26.33
N LEU A 319 -18.89 0.75 27.41
CA LEU A 319 -19.90 1.66 27.98
C LEU A 319 -19.38 2.47 29.20
N ALA A 320 -18.20 2.14 29.73
CA ALA A 320 -17.60 2.89 30.82
C ALA A 320 -16.82 4.10 30.27
N ASP A 321 -17.36 5.30 30.46
CA ASP A 321 -16.66 6.55 30.14
C ASP A 321 -15.33 6.62 30.92
N GLN A 322 -14.25 6.86 30.18
CA GLN A 322 -12.91 6.98 30.75
C GLN A 322 -12.75 8.36 31.42
N PRO A 323 -12.22 8.43 32.66
CA PRO A 323 -12.03 9.70 33.33
C PRO A 323 -10.93 10.52 32.65
N ARG A 324 -11.24 11.77 32.33
CA ARG A 324 -10.26 12.74 31.81
C ARG A 324 -9.19 12.99 32.87
N GLN A 325 -7.93 13.07 32.45
CA GLN A 325 -6.80 13.32 33.35
C GLN A 325 -5.88 14.41 32.79
N TRP A 326 -5.32 15.22 33.68
CA TRP A 326 -4.33 16.25 33.34
C TRP A 326 -2.93 15.67 33.45
N VAL A 327 -2.16 15.75 32.36
CA VAL A 327 -0.81 15.20 32.28
C VAL A 327 0.19 16.33 32.07
N ASP A 328 1.30 16.28 32.80
CA ASP A 328 2.35 17.27 32.72
C ASP A 328 3.09 17.13 31.38
N ALA A 329 3.04 18.19 30.57
CA ALA A 329 3.76 18.27 29.30
C ALA A 329 5.19 18.78 29.51
N GLY A 330 5.41 19.63 30.51
CA GLY A 330 6.75 20.12 30.87
C GLY A 330 6.75 21.57 31.36
N PRO A 331 7.90 22.08 31.83
CA PRO A 331 8.10 23.48 32.15
C PRO A 331 7.79 24.41 30.97
N GLU A 332 7.15 25.55 31.22
CA GLU A 332 6.80 26.51 30.15
C GLU A 332 8.01 27.02 29.35
N LYS A 333 9.18 27.09 29.98
CA LYS A 333 10.45 27.52 29.37
C LYS A 333 10.93 26.60 28.24
N ASP A 334 10.46 25.36 28.19
CA ASP A 334 10.83 24.37 27.17
C ASP A 334 10.03 24.57 25.87
N PHE A 335 9.08 25.52 25.88
CA PHE A 335 8.24 25.90 24.74
C PHE A 335 8.51 27.36 24.36
N PRO A 336 9.38 27.64 23.37
CA PRO A 336 9.70 29.00 22.94
C PRO A 336 8.50 29.73 22.33
N VAL A 337 8.39 31.04 22.58
CA VAL A 337 7.35 31.88 21.98
C VAL A 337 7.56 32.00 20.47
N GLY A 338 6.51 31.77 19.69
CA GLY A 338 6.51 31.82 18.22
C GLY A 338 6.79 30.47 17.55
N ASP A 339 7.09 29.43 18.33
CA ASP A 339 7.52 28.13 17.84
C ASP A 339 6.49 27.01 18.11
N ILE A 340 6.68 25.85 17.47
CA ILE A 340 5.87 24.64 17.67
C ILE A 340 6.77 23.47 18.10
N THR A 341 6.65 23.07 19.35
CA THR A 341 7.44 21.98 19.94
C THR A 341 6.62 20.69 19.97
N SER A 342 7.27 19.56 19.72
CA SER A 342 6.70 18.23 19.97
C SER A 342 7.13 17.72 21.33
N VAL A 343 6.19 17.29 22.16
CA VAL A 343 6.47 16.69 23.48
C VAL A 343 5.67 15.41 23.67
N THR A 344 6.28 14.41 24.32
CA THR A 344 5.63 13.12 24.58
C THR A 344 5.03 13.11 25.99
N LEU A 345 3.72 12.92 26.08
CA LEU A 345 3.02 12.73 27.34
C LEU A 345 3.10 11.27 27.76
N HIS A 346 3.44 11.04 29.03
CA HIS A 346 3.49 9.71 29.63
C HIS A 346 2.41 9.61 30.71
N TYR A 347 1.44 8.72 30.54
CA TYR A 347 0.35 8.54 31.51
C TYR A 347 -0.19 7.11 31.54
N LYS A 348 -0.84 6.73 32.64
CA LYS A 348 -1.48 5.42 32.77
C LYS A 348 -2.91 5.50 32.27
N ARG A 349 -3.27 4.56 31.39
CA ARG A 349 -4.63 4.37 30.90
C ARG A 349 -5.16 3.01 31.32
N SER A 350 -6.27 3.00 32.05
CA SER A 350 -6.91 1.75 32.48
C SER A 350 -8.05 1.38 31.53
N GLN A 351 -7.90 0.29 30.77
CA GLN A 351 -8.96 -0.26 29.93
C GLN A 351 -9.47 -1.56 30.55
N ALA A 352 -10.72 -1.55 31.01
CA ALA A 352 -11.38 -2.68 31.66
C ALA A 352 -10.58 -3.28 32.82
N PHE A 353 -9.81 -4.34 32.55
CA PHE A 353 -9.06 -5.12 33.52
C PHE A 353 -7.54 -4.90 33.43
N HIS A 354 -7.07 -4.04 32.52
CA HIS A 354 -5.64 -3.83 32.25
C HIS A 354 -5.29 -2.35 32.30
N ALA A 355 -4.23 -2.00 33.02
CA ALA A 355 -3.63 -0.68 33.00
C ALA A 355 -2.39 -0.70 32.10
N GLU A 356 -2.36 0.19 31.11
CA GLU A 356 -1.25 0.34 30.17
C GLU A 356 -0.62 1.73 30.33
N ASN A 357 0.71 1.80 30.30
CA ASN A 357 1.42 3.08 30.20
C ASN A 357 1.36 3.54 28.73
N LYS A 358 0.78 4.72 28.48
CA LYS A 358 0.72 5.35 27.17
C LYS A 358 1.79 6.41 27.03
N GLU A 359 2.41 6.43 25.86
CA GLU A 359 3.32 7.47 25.41
C GLU A 359 2.70 8.10 24.17
N VAL A 360 2.23 9.35 24.28
CA VAL A 360 1.49 10.03 23.21
C VAL A 360 2.15 11.36 22.90
N PRO A 361 2.64 11.57 21.67
CA PRO A 361 3.16 12.87 21.28
C PRO A 361 2.01 13.90 21.18
N VAL A 362 2.27 15.12 21.61
CA VAL A 362 1.41 16.29 21.42
C VAL A 362 2.24 17.44 20.86
N LEU A 363 1.61 18.27 20.05
CA LEU A 363 2.25 19.40 19.39
C LEU A 363 1.81 20.68 20.10
N VAL A 364 2.75 21.40 20.66
CA VAL A 364 2.51 22.60 21.47
C VAL A 364 2.98 23.82 20.72
N ARG A 365 2.04 24.68 20.36
CA ARG A 365 2.32 26.02 19.82
C ARG A 365 2.26 27.02 20.97
N ARG A 366 3.22 27.94 21.04
CA ARG A 366 3.17 29.07 21.97
C ARG A 366 3.14 30.38 21.19
N ASP A 367 2.05 31.13 21.28
CA ASP A 367 1.88 32.38 20.53
C ASP A 367 2.29 33.63 21.35
N SER A 368 2.18 33.57 22.69
CA SER A 368 2.66 34.62 23.60
C SER A 368 3.13 34.02 24.94
N GLU A 369 3.57 34.85 25.88
CA GLU A 369 4.05 34.37 27.20
C GLU A 369 3.03 33.48 27.93
N GLN A 370 1.73 33.71 27.74
CA GLN A 370 0.67 32.96 28.44
C GLN A 370 -0.32 32.24 27.51
N ASP A 371 -0.05 32.21 26.21
CA ASP A 371 -0.98 31.64 25.23
C ASP A 371 -0.38 30.40 24.56
N PHE A 372 -0.88 29.23 24.97
CA PHE A 372 -0.52 27.93 24.44
C PHE A 372 -1.66 27.37 23.60
N ILE A 373 -1.33 26.58 22.60
CA ILE A 373 -2.30 25.76 21.86
C ILE A 373 -1.71 24.38 21.69
N CYS A 374 -2.38 23.39 22.27
CA CYS A 374 -1.97 22.01 22.21
C CYS A 374 -2.80 21.27 21.16
N PHE A 375 -2.14 20.63 20.21
CA PHE A 375 -2.76 19.78 19.21
C PHE A 375 -2.43 18.32 19.46
N SER A 376 -3.39 17.44 19.19
CA SER A 376 -3.11 16.02 19.06
C SER A 376 -2.18 15.78 17.87
N SER A 377 -1.14 14.96 18.07
CA SER A 377 -0.30 14.46 16.98
C SER A 377 -1.00 13.40 16.12
N SER A 378 -2.25 13.03 16.42
CA SER A 378 -3.00 12.03 15.67
C SER A 378 -3.84 12.68 14.58
N CYS A 379 -3.58 12.29 13.33
CA CYS A 379 -4.33 12.75 12.17
C CYS A 379 -5.80 12.30 12.25
N PRO A 380 -6.79 13.21 12.11
CA PRO A 380 -8.22 12.88 12.15
C PRO A 380 -8.73 11.91 11.08
N HIS A 381 -7.92 11.61 10.07
CA HIS A 381 -8.25 10.62 9.04
C HIS A 381 -8.20 9.17 9.57
N LEU A 382 -7.03 8.71 10.03
CA LEU A 382 -6.79 7.31 10.43
C LEU A 382 -5.83 7.20 11.64
N GLY A 383 -5.57 8.30 12.35
CA GLY A 383 -4.70 8.32 13.53
C GLY A 383 -3.19 8.29 13.24
N CYS A 384 -2.77 8.48 11.99
CA CYS A 384 -1.34 8.59 11.64
C CYS A 384 -0.66 9.74 12.42
N ALA A 385 0.63 9.59 12.71
CA ALA A 385 1.40 10.66 13.33
C ALA A 385 1.50 11.91 12.43
N VAL A 386 1.32 13.06 13.07
CA VAL A 386 1.45 14.39 12.50
C VAL A 386 2.61 15.08 13.19
N SER A 387 3.50 15.68 12.40
CA SER A 387 4.64 16.45 12.90
C SER A 387 4.62 17.85 12.31
N TRP A 388 5.23 18.81 13.00
CA TRP A 388 5.49 20.14 12.46
C TRP A 388 6.71 20.09 11.53
N ASP A 389 6.59 20.75 10.38
CA ASP A 389 7.65 20.88 9.38
C ASP A 389 8.06 22.35 9.25
N GLU A 390 9.23 22.68 9.77
CA GLU A 390 9.73 24.07 9.82
C GLU A 390 9.87 24.71 8.43
N LEU A 391 10.33 23.94 7.45
CA LEU A 391 10.59 24.46 6.09
C LEU A 391 9.30 24.91 5.40
N SER A 392 8.22 24.15 5.53
CA SER A 392 6.93 24.47 4.92
C SER A 392 5.97 25.21 5.85
N ARG A 393 6.34 25.39 7.13
CA ARG A 393 5.54 26.04 8.18
C ARG A 393 4.14 25.41 8.30
N ARG A 394 4.09 24.08 8.27
CA ARG A 394 2.85 23.28 8.22
C ARG A 394 2.98 22.03 9.07
N PHE A 395 1.83 21.54 9.54
CA PHE A 395 1.76 20.18 10.07
C PHE A 395 1.64 19.20 8.92
N LYS A 396 2.51 18.17 8.90
CA LYS A 396 2.50 17.09 7.91
C LYS A 396 2.13 15.78 8.57
N CYS A 397 1.13 15.12 8.00
CA CYS A 397 0.79 13.75 8.32
C CYS A 397 1.73 12.81 7.54
N ALA A 398 2.30 11.82 8.22
CA ALA A 398 3.20 10.83 7.61
C ALA A 398 2.53 9.89 6.58
N CYS A 399 1.22 10.04 6.36
CA CYS A 399 0.41 9.22 5.45
C CYS A 399 0.28 9.88 4.05
N HIS A 400 -0.91 9.85 3.43
CA HIS A 400 -1.22 10.25 2.03
C HIS A 400 -1.18 11.77 1.74
N GLY A 401 -0.21 12.50 2.28
CA GLY A 401 -0.05 13.94 2.04
C GLY A 401 -1.07 14.82 2.78
N GLY A 402 -1.66 14.30 3.87
CA GLY A 402 -2.42 15.11 4.81
C GLY A 402 -1.56 16.26 5.33
N ALA A 403 -2.04 17.50 5.20
CA ALA A 403 -1.36 18.67 5.74
C ALA A 403 -2.34 19.63 6.36
N PHE A 404 -1.87 20.32 7.39
CA PHE A 404 -2.63 21.33 8.13
C PHE A 404 -1.83 22.63 8.21
N ASP A 405 -2.53 23.76 8.20
CA ASP A 405 -1.89 25.05 8.46
C ASP A 405 -1.49 25.18 9.94
N ARG A 406 -0.85 26.30 10.30
CA ARG A 406 -0.39 26.58 11.67
C ARG A 406 -1.52 26.51 12.71
N ASP A 407 -2.77 26.74 12.32
CA ASP A 407 -3.96 26.69 13.20
C ASP A 407 -4.60 25.29 13.30
N GLY A 408 -4.02 24.31 12.60
CA GLY A 408 -4.47 22.94 12.55
C GLY A 408 -5.58 22.70 11.52
N LYS A 409 -5.93 23.68 10.67
CA LYS A 409 -6.97 23.52 9.64
C LYS A 409 -6.43 22.74 8.46
N VAL A 410 -7.25 21.84 7.91
CA VAL A 410 -6.88 21.02 6.74
C VAL A 410 -6.59 21.92 5.54
N ILE A 411 -5.40 21.76 4.97
CA ILE A 411 -4.99 22.44 3.73
C ILE A 411 -4.74 21.45 2.59
N ALA A 412 -4.43 20.19 2.89
CA ALA A 412 -4.21 19.16 1.88
C ALA A 412 -4.46 17.75 2.43
N GLY A 413 -4.64 16.81 1.50
CA GLY A 413 -4.96 15.41 1.79
C GLY A 413 -6.42 15.18 2.19
N PRO A 414 -6.79 13.94 2.50
CA PRO A 414 -8.15 13.52 2.86
C PRO A 414 -8.53 13.60 4.36
N PRO A 415 -7.77 14.17 5.33
CA PRO A 415 -8.33 14.41 6.68
C PRO A 415 -9.67 15.16 6.60
N PRO A 416 -10.75 14.64 7.22
CA PRO A 416 -12.08 15.23 7.09
C PRO A 416 -12.29 16.46 8.00
N SER A 417 -11.38 16.70 8.94
CA SER A 417 -11.51 17.75 9.96
C SER A 417 -10.13 18.30 10.38
N PRO A 418 -10.09 19.50 10.99
CA PRO A 418 -8.88 20.05 11.60
C PRO A 418 -8.26 19.14 12.66
N LEU A 419 -6.98 19.37 12.98
CA LEU A 419 -6.31 18.75 14.12
C LEU A 419 -7.08 19.05 15.41
N VAL A 420 -7.23 18.01 16.23
CA VAL A 420 -7.93 18.12 17.50
C VAL A 420 -7.11 18.99 18.44
N ARG A 421 -7.73 20.06 18.95
CA ARG A 421 -7.16 20.89 20.01
C ARG A 421 -7.43 20.22 21.36
N LEU A 422 -6.37 20.03 22.12
CA LEU A 422 -6.42 19.46 23.46
C LEU A 422 -6.54 20.61 24.47
N PRO A 423 -7.44 20.51 25.45
CA PRO A 423 -7.48 21.45 26.57
C PRO A 423 -6.15 21.47 27.31
N TRP A 424 -5.73 22.65 27.74
CA TRP A 424 -4.48 22.84 28.44
C TRP A 424 -4.68 23.82 29.62
N LYS A 425 -3.77 23.78 30.58
CA LYS A 425 -3.66 24.77 31.65
C LYS A 425 -2.20 24.93 32.08
N LEU A 426 -1.89 26.07 32.69
CA LEU A 426 -0.58 26.35 33.25
C LEU A 426 -0.70 26.37 34.78
N ASP A 427 -0.07 25.40 35.45
CA ASP A 427 -0.04 25.30 36.92
C ASP A 427 1.41 25.46 37.39
N ASN A 428 1.72 26.53 38.15
CA ASN A 428 3.05 26.81 38.70
C ASN A 428 4.19 26.75 37.65
N GLY A 429 3.95 27.29 36.44
CA GLY A 429 4.94 27.30 35.35
C GLY A 429 5.11 25.95 34.63
N ILE A 430 4.24 24.97 34.89
CA ILE A 430 4.21 23.68 34.18
C ILE A 430 2.97 23.64 33.30
N LEU A 431 3.18 23.40 32.01
CA LEU A 431 2.11 23.17 31.05
C LEU A 431 1.51 21.79 31.27
N LYS A 432 0.20 21.72 31.44
CA LYS A 432 -0.57 20.47 31.55
C LYS A 432 -1.57 20.36 30.41
N VAL A 433 -1.74 19.16 29.88
CA VAL A 433 -2.65 18.84 28.78
C VAL A 433 -3.65 17.78 29.22
N GLU A 434 -4.93 17.95 28.88
CA GLU A 434 -5.99 17.00 29.21
C GLU A 434 -6.00 15.84 28.18
N VAL A 435 -6.03 14.61 28.68
CA VAL A 435 -6.12 13.37 27.87
C VAL A 435 -7.22 12.44 28.39
N VAL A 436 -7.60 11.44 27.58
CA VAL A 436 -8.68 10.46 27.84
C VAL A 436 -8.17 9.03 27.79
#